data_AF-G9MYH4-F1
#
_entry.id   AF-G9MYH4-F1
#
_cell.length_a   1.000
_cell.length_b   1.000
_cell.length_c   1.000
_cell.angle_alpha   90.00
_cell.angle_beta   90.00
_cell.angle_gamma   90.00
#
_symmetry.space_group_name_H-M   'P 1'
#
loop_
_entity.id
_entity.type
_entity.pdbx_description
1 polymer ?
#
loop_
_entity_poly.entity_id
_entity_poly.type
_entity_poly.pdbx_seq_one_letter_code
_entity_poly.pdbx_strand_id
1 'polypeptide(L)'
;ISQFSFKNHGVDEFVYALINHRESSGLMSYEQTIKYARFPSLEDNIDNQGSISGRACNDHREVFDVLDWLNGQKNVTSIVELKVPDRMFKPHNELDIAEYVKKFEVENLNWRFLDLSLSIFDNEVKGRIKKLHLYASGKRVAIDHWLGYEGITSFPKVSPSLVAFHGYLIHAAFNFHGS
;
A
#
# COMPACT_ATOMS: atom_id res chain seq x y z
N ILE A 1 19.30 -15.10 7.84
CA ILE A 1 17.88 -14.72 7.64
C ILE A 1 17.41 -14.11 8.95
N SER A 2 17.38 -12.80 9.06
CA SER A 2 16.99 -12.11 10.29
C SER A 2 15.47 -12.01 10.34
N GLN A 3 14.82 -12.84 11.17
CA GLN A 3 13.41 -12.69 11.52
C GLN A 3 13.32 -11.76 12.74
N PHE A 4 12.87 -10.53 12.51
CA PHE A 4 12.48 -9.67 13.62
C PHE A 4 11.01 -9.93 13.96
N SER A 5 10.77 -10.41 15.19
CA SER A 5 9.43 -10.60 15.74
C SER A 5 9.05 -9.34 16.53
N PHE A 6 8.15 -8.53 15.99
CA PHE A 6 7.65 -7.32 16.65
C PHE A 6 6.21 -7.55 17.08
N LYS A 7 6.01 -7.98 18.33
CA LYS A 7 4.66 -8.22 18.86
C LYS A 7 4.02 -7.03 19.57
N ASN A 8 4.75 -5.98 19.98
CA ASN A 8 4.21 -5.00 20.95
C ASN A 8 4.57 -3.50 20.73
N HIS A 9 5.07 -3.07 19.57
CA HIS A 9 5.42 -1.65 19.34
C HIS A 9 4.49 -0.97 18.33
N GLY A 10 4.20 0.31 18.54
CA GLY A 10 3.48 1.14 17.57
C GLY A 10 4.24 1.23 16.24
N VAL A 11 3.53 1.31 15.13
CA VAL A 11 4.16 1.36 13.79
C VAL A 11 5.03 2.61 13.64
N ASP A 12 4.61 3.72 14.25
CA ASP A 12 5.34 4.98 14.36
C ASP A 12 6.67 4.82 15.13
N GLU A 13 6.66 4.15 16.28
CA GLU A 13 7.86 3.87 17.08
C GLU A 13 8.86 3.02 16.29
N PHE A 14 8.35 1.99 15.58
CA PHE A 14 9.17 1.15 14.72
C PHE A 14 9.78 1.94 13.56
N VAL A 15 8.99 2.75 12.85
CA VAL A 15 9.44 3.57 11.72
C VAL A 15 10.52 4.55 12.18
N TYR A 16 10.31 5.21 13.31
CA TYR A 16 11.31 6.09 13.91
C TYR A 16 12.60 5.35 14.23
N ALA A 17 12.51 4.18 14.89
CA ALA A 17 13.67 3.38 15.24
C ALA A 17 14.41 2.90 13.98
N LEU A 18 13.69 2.50 12.93
CA LEU A 18 14.26 2.05 11.66
C LEU A 18 15.01 3.17 10.94
N ILE A 19 14.41 4.35 10.82
CA ILE A 19 14.97 5.50 10.10
C ILE A 19 16.14 6.11 10.90
N ASN A 20 16.01 6.21 12.23
CA ASN A 20 16.97 6.92 13.08
C ASN A 20 18.06 6.04 13.69
N HIS A 21 18.05 4.71 13.49
CA HIS A 21 19.21 3.87 13.81
C HIS A 21 20.38 4.18 12.83
N ARG A 22 21.07 5.30 13.08
CA ARG A 22 22.25 5.74 12.34
C ARG A 22 23.38 4.72 12.39
N GLU A 23 23.46 3.92 13.45
CA GLU A 23 24.54 2.94 13.65
C GLU A 23 24.42 1.69 12.76
N SER A 24 23.26 1.40 12.16
CA SER A 24 23.07 0.25 11.25
C SER A 24 23.03 0.64 9.77
N SER A 25 23.12 1.93 9.45
CA SER A 25 23.04 2.46 8.09
C SER A 25 24.09 1.86 7.14
N GLY A 26 25.27 1.51 7.65
CA GLY A 26 26.33 0.80 6.92
C GLY A 26 26.32 -0.74 7.03
N LEU A 27 25.45 -1.33 7.86
CA LEU A 27 25.43 -2.79 8.11
C LEU A 27 24.50 -3.56 7.17
N MET A 28 23.55 -2.87 6.52
CA MET A 28 22.57 -3.47 5.61
C MET A 28 22.55 -2.69 4.30
N SER A 29 23.14 -3.28 3.25
CA SER A 29 22.98 -2.85 1.86
C SER A 29 21.70 -3.45 1.29
N TYR A 30 20.93 -2.65 0.56
CA TYR A 30 19.78 -3.13 -0.19
C TYR A 30 20.15 -3.23 -1.68
N GLU A 31 19.53 -4.18 -2.36
CA GLU A 31 19.49 -4.16 -3.82
C GLU A 31 18.60 -3.01 -4.28
N GLN A 32 18.81 -2.52 -5.52
CA GLN A 32 17.95 -1.48 -6.10
C GLN A 32 16.50 -1.93 -6.26
N THR A 33 16.28 -3.25 -6.30
CA THR A 33 14.96 -3.88 -6.41
C THR A 33 14.63 -4.65 -5.14
N ILE A 34 13.51 -4.32 -4.51
CA ILE A 34 12.93 -5.13 -3.44
C ILE A 34 11.86 -6.04 -4.03
N LYS A 35 12.00 -7.34 -3.82
CA LYS A 35 11.01 -8.30 -4.32
C LYS A 35 9.67 -8.20 -3.58
N TYR A 36 9.69 -7.96 -2.28
CA TYR A 36 8.49 -7.89 -1.45
C TYR A 36 8.65 -6.83 -0.35
N ALA A 37 7.77 -5.83 -0.34
CA ALA A 37 7.65 -4.84 0.73
C ALA A 37 6.26 -4.96 1.37
N ARG A 38 6.21 -5.35 2.64
CA ARG A 38 4.95 -5.52 3.38
C ARG A 38 4.99 -4.73 4.68
N PHE A 39 4.02 -3.85 4.84
CA PHE A 39 3.85 -3.05 6.05
C PHE A 39 3.03 -3.80 7.12
N PRO A 40 3.27 -3.53 8.40
CA PRO A 40 2.40 -3.97 9.49
C PRO A 40 1.01 -3.34 9.36
N SER A 41 0.05 -3.87 10.13
CA SER A 41 -1.29 -3.27 10.21
C SER A 41 -1.19 -1.87 10.80
N LEU A 42 -1.85 -0.90 10.16
CA LEU A 42 -1.84 0.51 10.59
C LEU A 42 -3.04 0.86 11.47
N GLU A 43 -3.97 -0.08 11.70
CA GLU A 43 -5.05 0.08 12.67
C GLU A 43 -4.46 0.36 14.06
N ASP A 44 -4.82 1.50 14.66
CA ASP A 44 -4.36 1.86 16.00
C ASP A 44 -4.87 0.82 17.01
N ASN A 45 -3.98 0.32 17.88
CA ASN A 45 -4.44 -0.29 19.13
C ASN A 45 -5.04 0.86 19.97
N ILE A 46 -6.37 0.95 19.96
CA ILE A 46 -7.17 1.96 20.67
C ILE A 46 -6.89 2.01 22.20
N ASP A 47 -6.13 1.05 22.74
CA ASP A 47 -6.01 0.81 24.18
C ASP A 47 -4.80 1.43 24.89
N ASN A 48 -3.92 2.20 24.23
CA ASN A 48 -2.78 2.84 24.92
C ASN A 48 -2.62 4.34 24.61
N GLN A 49 -3.64 5.14 24.92
CA GLN A 49 -3.43 6.54 25.24
C GLN A 49 -2.84 6.67 26.66
N GLY A 50 -1.54 6.38 26.78
CA GLY A 50 -0.75 6.51 28.00
C GLY A 50 0.53 7.28 27.73
N SER A 51 0.41 8.60 27.73
CA SER A 51 1.45 9.63 27.83
C SER A 51 2.92 9.19 27.92
N ILE A 52 3.69 9.35 26.82
CA ILE A 52 5.07 9.90 26.85
C ILE A 52 5.28 10.83 25.65
N SER A 53 5.06 12.12 25.92
CA SER A 53 5.79 13.28 25.41
C SER A 53 6.68 13.11 24.16
N GLY A 54 6.28 13.77 23.07
CA GLY A 54 7.21 14.52 22.22
C GLY A 54 7.13 14.21 20.73
N ARG A 55 6.22 14.91 20.04
CA ARG A 55 6.07 15.02 18.57
C ARG A 55 5.26 13.91 17.90
N ALA A 56 3.95 14.11 17.94
CA ALA A 56 3.11 14.18 16.73
C ALA A 56 3.77 13.70 15.43
N CYS A 57 3.79 12.38 15.19
CA CYS A 57 3.51 11.87 13.84
C CYS A 57 2.01 12.07 13.59
N ASN A 58 1.57 13.34 13.59
CA ASN A 58 0.16 13.71 13.38
C ASN A 58 -0.22 13.67 11.89
N ASP A 59 0.77 13.54 11.02
CA ASP A 59 0.56 13.38 9.59
C ASP A 59 0.76 11.90 9.27
N HIS A 60 -0.34 11.25 8.86
CA HIS A 60 -0.45 9.85 8.43
C HIS A 60 0.46 9.58 7.23
N ARG A 61 1.76 9.51 7.49
CA ARG A 61 2.83 9.47 6.51
C ARG A 61 3.84 8.37 6.79
N GLU A 62 3.61 7.54 7.80
CA GLU A 62 4.58 6.54 8.25
C GLU A 62 5.04 5.59 7.14
N VAL A 63 4.13 5.23 6.22
CA VAL A 63 4.44 4.40 5.05
C VAL A 63 5.35 5.15 4.09
N PHE A 64 5.02 6.42 3.82
CA PHE A 64 5.77 7.29 2.93
C PHE A 64 7.15 7.62 3.48
N ASP A 65 7.30 7.82 4.78
CA ASP A 65 8.59 8.09 5.43
C ASP A 65 9.54 6.89 5.28
N VAL A 66 9.03 5.66 5.41
CA VAL A 66 9.82 4.44 5.15
C VAL A 66 10.22 4.34 3.68
N LEU A 67 9.28 4.63 2.77
CA LEU A 67 9.56 4.62 1.34
C LEU A 67 10.61 5.69 0.97
N ASP A 68 10.48 6.92 1.48
CA ASP A 68 11.48 7.96 1.28
C ASP A 68 12.85 7.58 1.81
N TRP A 69 12.91 6.91 2.97
CA TRP A 69 14.15 6.35 3.49
C TRP A 69 14.75 5.28 2.57
N LEU A 70 13.93 4.34 2.05
CA LEU A 70 14.38 3.31 1.11
C LEU A 70 14.98 3.92 -0.17
N ASN A 71 14.34 4.95 -0.72
CA ASN A 71 14.81 5.60 -1.93
C ASN A 71 16.05 6.46 -1.67
N GLY A 72 15.97 7.39 -0.71
CA GLY A 72 17.00 8.40 -0.48
C GLY A 72 18.25 7.87 0.24
N GLN A 73 18.10 6.91 1.15
CA GLN A 73 19.22 6.40 1.96
C GLN A 73 19.72 5.04 1.48
N LYS A 74 18.87 4.23 0.86
CA LYS A 74 19.19 2.85 0.46
C LYS A 74 19.23 2.63 -1.06
N ASN A 75 18.98 3.68 -1.86
CA ASN A 75 19.02 3.65 -3.33
C ASN A 75 18.08 2.59 -3.95
N VAL A 76 16.97 2.30 -3.26
CA VAL A 76 15.92 1.42 -3.78
C VAL A 76 15.08 2.23 -4.76
N THR A 77 14.97 1.72 -5.98
CA THR A 77 14.24 2.37 -7.08
C THR A 77 13.04 1.55 -7.55
N SER A 78 12.99 0.26 -7.21
CA SER A 78 11.93 -0.64 -7.67
C SER A 78 11.42 -1.56 -6.57
N ILE A 79 10.10 -1.80 -6.55
CA ILE A 79 9.44 -2.75 -5.65
C ILE A 79 8.53 -3.65 -6.48
N VAL A 80 8.78 -4.95 -6.51
CA VAL A 80 7.96 -5.89 -7.29
C VAL A 80 6.57 -6.04 -6.67
N GLU A 81 6.47 -6.26 -5.36
CA GLU A 81 5.18 -6.33 -4.64
C GLU A 81 5.17 -5.38 -3.44
N LEU A 82 4.23 -4.45 -3.44
CA LEU A 82 3.98 -3.50 -2.36
C LEU A 82 2.65 -3.81 -1.68
N LYS A 83 2.70 -4.17 -0.40
CA LYS A 83 1.54 -4.47 0.42
C LYS A 83 1.43 -3.54 1.63
N VAL A 84 0.37 -2.73 1.65
CA VAL A 84 0.08 -1.76 2.72
C VAL A 84 -1.32 -2.02 3.29
N PRO A 85 -1.44 -2.57 4.50
CA PRO A 85 -2.72 -2.70 5.20
C PRO A 85 -3.13 -1.36 5.82
N ASP A 86 -3.55 -0.42 4.96
CA ASP A 86 -3.94 0.93 5.32
C ASP A 86 -5.11 1.00 6.32
N ARG A 87 -5.27 2.12 7.01
CA ARG A 87 -6.32 2.40 8.00
C ARG A 87 -7.69 2.51 7.34
N MET A 88 -8.72 1.96 7.99
CA MET A 88 -10.10 2.15 7.53
C MET A 88 -10.63 3.56 7.85
N PHE A 89 -10.17 4.13 8.97
CA PHE A 89 -10.50 5.50 9.37
C PHE A 89 -9.28 6.39 9.09
N LYS A 90 -9.46 7.39 8.21
CA LYS A 90 -8.41 8.30 7.74
C LYS A 90 -7.28 7.56 6.97
N PRO A 91 -7.59 6.95 5.81
CA PRO A 91 -6.59 6.31 4.95
C PRO A 91 -5.60 7.34 4.36
N HIS A 92 -4.50 6.86 3.78
CA HIS A 92 -3.53 7.72 3.07
C HIS A 92 -4.18 8.42 1.86
N ASN A 93 -3.61 9.52 1.39
CA ASN A 93 -4.11 10.21 0.21
C ASN A 93 -3.88 9.37 -1.06
N GLU A 94 -4.90 9.23 -1.92
CA GLU A 94 -4.79 8.44 -3.15
C GLU A 94 -3.75 8.98 -4.15
N LEU A 95 -3.58 10.30 -4.23
CA LEU A 95 -2.58 10.92 -5.11
C LEU A 95 -1.16 10.60 -4.62
N ASP A 96 -0.93 10.67 -3.31
CA ASP A 96 0.37 10.26 -2.74
C ASP A 96 0.64 8.78 -3.03
N ILE A 97 -0.37 7.90 -2.90
CA ILE A 97 -0.22 6.49 -3.27
C ILE A 97 0.23 6.36 -4.73
N ALA A 98 -0.40 7.09 -5.66
CA ALA A 98 -0.05 7.05 -7.08
C ALA A 98 1.39 7.51 -7.35
N GLU A 99 1.81 8.60 -6.71
CA GLU A 99 3.18 9.12 -6.82
C GLU A 99 4.22 8.10 -6.35
N TYR A 100 4.00 7.44 -5.21
CA TYR A 100 4.94 6.45 -4.69
C TYR A 100 4.94 5.15 -5.49
N VAL A 101 3.77 4.72 -5.99
CA VAL A 101 3.66 3.58 -6.91
C VAL A 101 4.48 3.82 -8.18
N LYS A 102 4.45 5.05 -8.70
CA LYS A 102 5.28 5.46 -9.84
C LYS A 102 6.76 5.49 -9.47
N LYS A 103 7.12 6.17 -8.38
CA LYS A 103 8.49 6.36 -7.89
C LYS A 103 9.23 5.04 -7.69
N PHE A 104 8.52 3.99 -7.25
CA PHE A 104 9.07 2.66 -6.99
C PHE A 104 8.78 1.63 -8.08
N GLU A 105 8.36 2.05 -9.26
CA GLU A 105 8.09 1.17 -10.39
C GLU A 105 7.28 -0.08 -10.00
N VAL A 106 6.22 0.09 -9.21
CA VAL A 106 5.54 -1.04 -8.58
C VAL A 106 4.84 -1.91 -9.62
N GLU A 107 5.04 -3.22 -9.54
CA GLU A 107 4.38 -4.18 -10.44
C GLU A 107 3.13 -4.82 -9.84
N ASN A 108 3.16 -5.15 -8.54
CA ASN A 108 2.04 -5.79 -7.84
C ASN A 108 1.62 -4.89 -6.68
N LEU A 109 0.47 -4.22 -6.84
CA LEU A 109 -0.03 -3.27 -5.86
C LEU A 109 -1.13 -3.90 -5.00
N ASN A 110 -0.88 -3.93 -3.70
CA ASN A 110 -1.83 -4.32 -2.67
C ASN A 110 -1.90 -3.25 -1.58
N TRP A 111 -2.55 -2.13 -1.89
CA TRP A 111 -2.83 -1.09 -0.91
C TRP A 111 -4.28 -1.21 -0.47
N ARG A 112 -4.52 -1.37 0.84
CA ARG A 112 -5.86 -1.53 1.42
C ARG A 112 -6.60 -0.19 1.49
N PHE A 113 -6.81 0.45 0.34
CA PHE A 113 -7.57 1.68 0.20
C PHE A 113 -8.97 1.38 -0.33
N LEU A 114 -10.00 1.81 0.40
CA LEU A 114 -11.39 1.58 0.00
C LEU A 114 -11.77 2.47 -1.19
N ASP A 115 -12.43 1.86 -2.18
CA ASP A 115 -12.98 2.56 -3.35
C ASP A 115 -11.91 3.33 -4.17
N LEU A 116 -10.65 2.86 -4.19
CA LEU A 116 -9.53 3.51 -4.88
C LEU A 116 -9.88 3.87 -6.33
N SER A 117 -9.73 5.13 -6.72
CA SER A 117 -9.93 5.51 -8.11
C SER A 117 -8.76 5.02 -8.98
N LEU A 118 -9.06 4.33 -10.08
CA LEU A 118 -8.04 3.88 -11.03
C LEU A 118 -7.55 4.96 -11.99
N SER A 119 -8.24 6.11 -12.02
CA SER A 119 -7.88 7.23 -12.89
C SER A 119 -6.69 8.04 -12.37
N ILE A 120 -6.29 7.84 -11.11
CA ILE A 120 -5.13 8.51 -10.49
C ILE A 120 -3.80 8.04 -11.08
N PHE A 121 -3.79 6.85 -11.68
CA PHE A 121 -2.59 6.28 -12.29
C PHE A 121 -2.45 6.73 -13.73
N ASP A 122 -1.26 7.17 -14.12
CA ASP A 122 -0.94 7.49 -15.50
C ASP A 122 -0.73 6.23 -16.36
N ASN A 123 -0.56 6.42 -17.67
CA ASN A 123 -0.37 5.33 -18.62
C ASN A 123 0.92 4.52 -18.37
N GLU A 124 1.94 5.14 -17.78
CA GLU A 124 3.20 4.47 -17.45
C GLU A 124 2.97 3.45 -16.32
N VAL A 125 2.33 3.89 -15.24
CA VAL A 125 1.98 3.02 -14.11
C VAL A 125 1.00 1.93 -14.54
N LYS A 126 -0.05 2.30 -15.29
CA LYS A 126 -1.03 1.33 -15.83
C LYS A 126 -0.36 0.27 -16.70
N GLY A 127 0.59 0.66 -17.54
CA GLY A 127 1.36 -0.24 -18.40
C GLY A 127 2.37 -1.12 -17.66
N ARG A 128 2.68 -0.81 -16.40
CA ARG A 128 3.64 -1.56 -15.56
C ARG A 128 2.95 -2.57 -14.65
N ILE A 129 1.85 -2.19 -14.02
CA ILE A 129 1.15 -3.02 -13.03
C ILE A 129 0.67 -4.34 -13.66
N LYS A 130 1.05 -5.45 -13.04
CA LYS A 130 0.71 -6.83 -13.42
C LYS A 130 -0.38 -7.42 -12.51
N LYS A 131 -0.44 -6.96 -11.26
CA LYS A 131 -1.44 -7.39 -10.27
C LYS A 131 -1.92 -6.21 -9.44
N LEU A 132 -3.24 -6.12 -9.29
CA LEU A 132 -3.90 -5.05 -8.55
C LEU A 132 -4.94 -5.62 -7.60
N HIS A 133 -4.85 -5.28 -6.32
CA HIS A 133 -5.86 -5.63 -5.32
C HIS A 133 -6.77 -4.42 -5.06
N LEU A 134 -8.09 -4.63 -5.16
CA LEU A 134 -9.09 -3.58 -4.95
C LEU A 134 -9.98 -3.92 -3.76
N TYR A 135 -10.28 -2.90 -2.96
CA TYR A 135 -11.04 -3.02 -1.72
C TYR A 135 -12.30 -2.17 -1.85
N ALA A 136 -13.47 -2.78 -1.79
CA ALA A 136 -14.73 -2.05 -1.98
C ALA A 136 -15.41 -1.82 -0.64
N SER A 137 -15.89 -0.60 -0.41
CA SER A 137 -16.78 -0.30 0.70
C SER A 137 -18.21 -0.81 0.47
N GLY A 138 -18.52 -1.23 -0.75
CA GLY A 138 -19.87 -1.58 -1.21
C GLY A 138 -20.54 -0.48 -2.04
N LYS A 139 -19.89 0.67 -2.24
CA LYS A 139 -20.37 1.71 -3.16
C LYS A 139 -20.36 1.22 -4.59
N ARG A 140 -21.54 1.16 -5.20
CA ARG A 140 -21.71 0.74 -6.60
C ARG A 140 -20.93 1.61 -7.59
N VAL A 141 -20.84 2.92 -7.34
CA VAL A 141 -20.10 3.86 -8.20
C VAL A 141 -18.63 3.47 -8.34
N ALA A 142 -17.99 2.99 -7.27
CA ALA A 142 -16.59 2.53 -7.34
C ALA A 142 -16.45 1.27 -8.20
N ILE A 143 -17.38 0.33 -8.05
CA ILE A 143 -17.41 -0.91 -8.85
C ILE A 143 -17.67 -0.59 -10.32
N ASP A 144 -18.66 0.26 -10.61
CA ASP A 144 -19.00 0.69 -11.98
C ASP A 144 -17.79 1.40 -12.63
N HIS A 145 -17.06 2.23 -11.87
CA HIS A 145 -15.82 2.86 -12.32
C HIS A 145 -14.74 1.83 -12.66
N TRP A 146 -14.51 0.84 -11.80
CA TRP A 146 -13.51 -0.21 -12.03
C TRP A 146 -13.84 -1.09 -13.24
N LEU A 147 -15.11 -1.32 -13.52
CA LEU A 147 -15.58 -2.11 -14.66
C LEU A 147 -15.74 -1.26 -15.95
N GLY A 148 -15.66 0.06 -15.83
CA GLY A 148 -15.70 0.98 -16.96
C GLY A 148 -14.42 0.98 -17.79
N TYR A 149 -14.45 1.70 -18.91
CA TYR A 149 -13.35 1.78 -19.88
C TYR A 149 -12.02 2.27 -19.28
N GLU A 150 -12.10 3.26 -18.38
CA GLU A 150 -10.94 3.83 -17.66
C GLU A 150 -10.54 3.01 -16.41
N GLY A 151 -11.25 1.93 -16.14
CA GLY A 151 -11.04 1.06 -14.99
C GLY A 151 -9.97 0.00 -15.24
N ILE A 152 -10.25 -1.24 -14.85
CA ILE A 152 -9.29 -2.37 -14.92
C ILE A 152 -8.83 -2.63 -16.36
N THR A 153 -9.70 -2.42 -17.36
CA THR A 153 -9.35 -2.59 -18.78
C THR A 153 -8.26 -1.65 -19.26
N SER A 154 -8.02 -0.55 -18.55
CA SER A 154 -6.92 0.38 -18.85
C SER A 154 -5.55 -0.11 -18.38
N PHE A 155 -5.48 -1.25 -17.69
CA PHE A 155 -4.22 -1.88 -17.23
C PHE A 155 -3.88 -3.09 -18.10
N PRO A 156 -3.08 -2.93 -19.17
CA PRO A 156 -2.91 -3.96 -20.21
C PRO A 156 -2.25 -5.26 -19.72
N LYS A 157 -1.57 -5.25 -18.57
CA LYS A 157 -0.89 -6.41 -18.00
C LYS A 157 -1.66 -7.06 -16.83
N VAL A 158 -2.75 -6.45 -16.37
CA VAL A 158 -3.57 -7.01 -15.29
C VAL A 158 -4.51 -8.07 -15.86
N SER A 159 -4.34 -9.33 -15.43
CA SER A 159 -5.29 -10.37 -15.80
C SER A 159 -6.56 -10.30 -14.92
N PRO A 160 -7.78 -10.51 -15.48
CA PRO A 160 -9.02 -10.46 -14.71
C PRO A 160 -9.08 -11.43 -13.52
N SER A 161 -8.36 -12.56 -13.61
CA SER A 161 -8.25 -13.59 -12.56
C SER A 161 -7.40 -13.18 -11.35
N LEU A 162 -6.74 -12.03 -11.40
CA LEU A 162 -5.81 -11.54 -10.37
C LEU A 162 -6.35 -10.35 -9.57
N VAL A 163 -7.60 -9.94 -9.83
CA VAL A 163 -8.30 -8.91 -9.05
C VAL A 163 -8.96 -9.57 -7.85
N ALA A 164 -8.33 -9.46 -6.68
CA ALA A 164 -8.91 -9.93 -5.43
C ALA A 164 -9.76 -8.81 -4.82
N PHE A 165 -11.08 -8.92 -4.97
CA PHE A 165 -12.05 -8.06 -4.32
C PHE A 165 -12.23 -8.47 -2.86
N HIS A 166 -11.92 -7.56 -1.94
CA HIS A 166 -12.13 -7.79 -0.51
C HIS A 166 -13.32 -6.94 -0.04
N GLY A 167 -14.42 -7.60 0.35
CA GLY A 167 -15.64 -6.95 0.86
C GLY A 167 -16.87 -7.87 0.82
N TYR A 168 -17.81 -7.71 1.76
CA TYR A 168 -18.98 -8.58 1.96
C TYR A 168 -19.95 -8.65 0.77
N LEU A 169 -19.96 -7.65 -0.12
CA LEU A 169 -20.95 -7.56 -1.21
C LEU A 169 -20.45 -8.06 -2.58
N ILE A 170 -19.14 -8.21 -2.80
CA ILE A 170 -18.64 -8.56 -4.14
C ILE A 170 -18.85 -10.04 -4.48
N HIS A 171 -18.90 -10.92 -3.47
CA HIS A 171 -19.32 -12.31 -3.68
C HIS A 171 -20.76 -12.43 -4.20
N ALA A 172 -21.64 -11.45 -3.93
CA ALA A 172 -23.02 -11.47 -4.40
C ALA A 172 -23.18 -10.96 -5.85
N ALA A 173 -22.37 -9.98 -6.28
CA ALA A 173 -22.49 -9.38 -7.61
C ALA A 173 -22.01 -10.29 -8.75
N PHE A 174 -21.05 -11.20 -8.49
CA PHE A 174 -20.52 -12.11 -9.51
C PHE A 174 -21.31 -13.42 -9.69
N ASN A 175 -22.33 -13.68 -8.85
CA ASN A 175 -23.19 -14.87 -8.97
C ASN A 175 -24.45 -14.67 -9.82
N PHE A 176 -24.64 -13.49 -10.43
CA PHE A 176 -25.77 -13.23 -11.34
C PHE A 176 -25.33 -13.27 -12.81
N HIS A 177 -24.93 -14.43 -13.31
CA HIS A 177 -24.98 -14.80 -14.74
C HIS A 177 -25.17 -16.32 -14.84
N GLY A 178 -26.37 -16.76 -14.45
CA GLY A 178 -26.75 -18.16 -14.44
C GLY A 178 -28.25 -18.33 -14.21
N SER A 179 -29.05 -17.89 -15.19
CA SER A 179 -30.40 -18.39 -15.48
C SER A 179 -30.74 -18.03 -16.92
#